data_AF-C3ZX55-F1
#
_entry.id   AF-C3ZX55-F1
#
_cell.length_a   1.000
_cell.length_b   1.000
_cell.length_c   1.000
_cell.angle_alpha   90.00
_cell.angle_beta   90.00
_cell.angle_gamma   90.00
#
_symmetry.space_group_name_H-M   'P 1'
#
loop_
_entity.id
_entity.type
_entity.pdbx_description
1 polymer ?
#
loop_
_entity_poly.entity_id
_entity_poly.type
_entity_poly.pdbx_seq_one_letter_code
_entity_poly.pdbx_strand_id
1 'polypeptide(L)'
;FSLYRRQRQKRLHRFEMLEGTEHNRLPSADPVRCVKEYSRPAAGKDVIPPAELRPPQVLMGTVDYLINRILPRDDVHFTEVYNFISDRLRAVRQDMVVQRVKGHTCVTILEKAVRFHVYAAYRLCESSVQQFDPHLNNQQLENCLTWLLREYKD
;
A
#
# COMPACT_ATOMS: atom_id res chain seq x y z
N PHE A 1 -3.80 13.20 4.88
CA PHE A 1 -4.64 12.25 4.10
C PHE A 1 -5.96 12.93 3.69
N SER A 2 -5.99 13.76 2.64
CA SER A 2 -7.24 14.41 2.20
C SER A 2 -7.73 13.79 0.90
N LEU A 3 -8.72 12.89 1.00
CA LEU A 3 -9.43 12.31 -0.15
C LEU A 3 -9.92 13.40 -1.10
N TYR A 4 -10.42 14.50 -0.53
CA TYR A 4 -10.83 15.68 -1.27
C TYR A 4 -9.71 16.28 -2.13
N ARG A 5 -8.48 16.39 -1.61
CA ARG A 5 -7.34 16.88 -2.40
C ARG A 5 -7.03 15.93 -3.56
N ARG A 6 -6.98 14.61 -3.32
CA ARG A 6 -6.68 13.61 -4.37
C ARG A 6 -7.75 13.59 -5.45
N GLN A 7 -9.02 13.69 -5.08
CA GLN A 7 -10.13 13.80 -6.02
C GLN A 7 -9.97 15.04 -6.91
N ARG A 8 -9.78 16.23 -6.33
CA ARG A 8 -9.59 17.47 -7.08
C ARG A 8 -8.37 17.47 -8.00
N GLN A 9 -7.32 16.75 -7.61
CA GLN A 9 -6.10 16.60 -8.40
C GLN A 9 -6.19 15.47 -9.44
N LYS A 10 -7.32 14.78 -9.57
CA LYS A 10 -7.52 13.62 -10.45
C LYS A 10 -6.50 12.49 -10.19
N ARG A 11 -6.20 12.27 -8.90
CA ARG A 11 -5.24 11.26 -8.41
C ARG A 11 -5.91 10.07 -7.73
N LEU A 12 -7.21 9.87 -7.91
CA LEU A 12 -7.88 8.67 -7.41
C LEU A 12 -7.47 7.48 -8.27
N HIS A 13 -7.05 6.40 -7.62
CA HIS A 13 -6.93 5.12 -8.30
C HIS A 13 -8.34 4.58 -8.57
N ARG A 14 -8.53 3.79 -9.62
CA ARG A 14 -9.85 3.21 -9.94
C ARG A 14 -10.44 2.37 -8.81
N PHE A 15 -9.59 1.71 -8.02
CA PHE A 15 -10.00 0.93 -6.84
C PHE A 15 -10.49 1.80 -5.67
N GLU A 16 -10.37 3.11 -5.78
CA GLU A 16 -10.75 4.09 -4.77
C GLU A 16 -11.93 4.94 -5.25
N MET A 17 -12.40 4.74 -6.48
CA MET A 17 -13.54 5.47 -7.05
C MET A 17 -14.85 4.85 -6.58
N LEU A 18 -15.85 5.71 -6.40
CA LEU A 18 -17.23 5.31 -6.21
C LEU A 18 -17.78 4.76 -7.51
N GLU A 19 -18.40 3.60 -7.40
CA GLU A 19 -18.95 2.86 -8.53
C GLU A 19 -19.98 3.70 -9.29
N GLY A 20 -19.87 3.70 -10.62
CA GLY A 20 -20.71 4.51 -11.51
C GLY A 20 -20.24 5.95 -11.69
N THR A 21 -19.12 6.35 -11.08
CA THR A 21 -18.54 7.70 -11.25
C THR A 21 -17.25 7.73 -12.07
N GLU A 22 -16.78 6.58 -12.55
CA GLU A 22 -15.48 6.41 -13.21
C GLU A 22 -15.36 7.25 -14.49
N HIS A 23 -16.46 7.42 -15.22
CA HIS A 23 -16.52 8.19 -16.46
C HIS A 23 -16.88 9.67 -16.26
N ASN A 24 -17.11 10.11 -15.02
CA ASN A 24 -17.38 11.51 -14.74
C ASN A 24 -16.11 12.35 -14.96
N ARG A 25 -16.29 13.62 -15.33
CA ARG A 25 -15.17 14.59 -15.44
C ARG A 25 -14.31 14.64 -14.17
N LEU A 26 -14.95 14.39 -13.03
CA LEU A 26 -14.34 14.27 -11.71
C LEU A 26 -14.97 13.07 -11.00
N PRO A 27 -14.35 11.88 -11.05
CA PRO A 27 -14.84 10.71 -10.31
C PRO A 27 -14.89 10.99 -8.82
N SER A 28 -15.88 10.41 -8.14
CA SER A 28 -16.03 10.57 -6.70
C SER A 28 -15.16 9.54 -5.98
N ALA A 29 -14.51 9.95 -4.89
CA ALA A 29 -13.85 9.01 -4.01
C ALA A 29 -14.89 8.16 -3.26
N ASP A 30 -14.66 6.85 -3.16
CA ASP A 30 -15.37 5.98 -2.24
C ASP A 30 -14.65 5.98 -0.88
N PRO A 31 -15.22 6.59 0.17
CA PRO A 31 -14.57 6.69 1.48
C PRO A 31 -14.24 5.34 2.12
N VAL A 32 -14.97 4.26 1.78
CA VAL A 32 -14.72 2.93 2.35
C VAL A 32 -13.68 2.13 1.57
N ARG A 33 -13.33 2.55 0.35
CA ARG A 33 -12.31 1.89 -0.50
C ARG A 33 -10.98 2.64 -0.56
N CYS A 34 -10.97 3.92 -0.20
CA CYS A 34 -9.79 4.77 -0.30
C CYS A 34 -8.68 4.38 0.68
N VAL A 35 -7.45 4.24 0.19
CA VAL A 35 -6.27 3.90 1.01
C VAL A 35 -5.19 4.98 0.87
N LYS A 36 -4.47 5.27 1.95
CA LYS A 36 -3.38 6.27 1.97
C LYS A 36 -2.28 5.90 0.98
N GLU A 37 -2.03 6.80 0.02
CA GLU A 37 -0.88 6.75 -0.89
C GLU A 37 0.42 6.94 -0.12
N TYR A 38 1.49 6.30 -0.57
CA TYR A 38 2.81 6.56 -0.06
C TYR A 38 3.25 7.98 -0.44
N SER A 39 3.81 8.71 0.51
CA SER A 39 4.35 10.05 0.29
C SER A 39 5.85 10.03 0.57
N ARG A 40 6.67 10.45 -0.40
CA ARG A 40 8.12 10.57 -0.20
C ARG A 40 8.39 11.68 0.83
N PRO A 41 9.14 11.42 1.91
CA PRO A 41 9.62 12.48 2.78
C PRO A 41 10.43 13.50 1.95
N ALA A 42 10.10 14.79 2.05
CA ALA A 42 10.92 15.83 1.44
C ALA A 42 12.13 16.12 2.35
N ALA A 43 13.27 16.52 1.77
CA ALA A 43 14.44 16.90 2.55
C ALA A 43 14.10 18.12 3.44
N GLY A 44 14.25 17.96 4.77
CA GLY A 44 14.19 19.04 5.74
C GLY A 44 12.81 19.44 6.32
N LYS A 45 11.69 18.89 5.82
CA LYS A 45 10.31 19.14 6.28
C LYS A 45 9.43 17.97 5.83
N ASP A 46 8.58 17.28 6.61
CA ASP A 46 7.91 17.55 7.86
C ASP A 46 7.77 16.23 8.63
N VAL A 47 7.76 16.29 9.97
CA VAL A 47 7.23 15.18 10.78
C VAL A 47 5.79 14.92 10.31
N ILE A 48 5.46 13.68 9.94
CA ILE A 48 4.09 13.33 9.54
C ILE A 48 3.15 13.70 10.70
N PRO A 49 2.17 14.60 10.51
CA PRO A 49 1.30 15.03 11.59
C PRO A 49 0.56 13.84 12.21
N PRO A 50 0.31 13.80 13.53
CA PRO A 50 -0.40 12.70 14.18
C PRO A 50 -1.77 12.40 13.55
N ALA A 51 -2.50 13.44 13.14
CA ALA A 51 -3.80 13.30 12.46
C ALA A 51 -3.72 12.63 11.08
N GLU A 52 -2.52 12.46 10.52
CA GLU A 52 -2.27 11.76 9.26
C GLU A 52 -1.75 10.33 9.44
N LEU A 53 -1.49 9.90 10.68
CA LEU A 53 -1.05 8.54 10.99
C LEU A 53 -2.26 7.65 11.28
N ARG A 54 -2.31 6.50 10.61
CA ARG A 54 -3.33 5.48 10.91
C ARG A 54 -2.88 4.67 12.13
N PRO A 55 -3.73 4.48 13.15
CA PRO A 55 -3.37 3.68 14.32
C PRO A 55 -3.17 2.20 13.94
N PRO A 56 -2.45 1.40 14.74
CA PRO A 56 -2.07 0.02 14.39
C PRO A 56 -3.21 -0.89 13.94
N GLN A 57 -4.37 -0.82 14.60
CA GLN A 57 -5.55 -1.62 14.21
C GLN A 57 -6.08 -1.26 12.82
N VAL A 58 -6.05 0.04 12.46
CA VAL A 58 -6.43 0.51 11.12
C VAL A 58 -5.40 0.10 10.08
N LEU A 59 -4.10 0.07 10.42
CA LEU A 59 -3.06 -0.45 9.53
C LEU A 59 -3.28 -1.93 9.21
N MET A 60 -3.58 -2.75 10.21
CA MET A 60 -3.88 -4.17 10.02
C MET A 60 -5.12 -4.37 9.13
N GLY A 61 -6.24 -3.70 9.46
CA GLY A 61 -7.45 -3.74 8.64
C GLY A 61 -7.24 -3.23 7.21
N THR A 62 -6.35 -2.25 7.02
CA THR A 62 -5.95 -1.80 5.68
C THR A 62 -5.27 -2.93 4.91
N VAL A 63 -4.29 -3.61 5.52
CA VAL A 63 -3.57 -4.70 4.86
C VAL A 63 -4.51 -5.87 4.57
N ASP A 64 -5.44 -6.18 5.47
CA ASP A 64 -6.48 -7.18 5.23
C ASP A 64 -7.37 -6.81 4.04
N TYR A 65 -7.78 -5.55 3.92
CA TYR A 65 -8.51 -5.07 2.76
C TYR A 65 -7.69 -5.25 1.47
N LEU A 66 -6.42 -4.84 1.47
CA LEU A 66 -5.54 -4.97 0.29
C LEU A 66 -5.40 -6.43 -0.15
N ILE A 67 -5.15 -7.35 0.78
CA ILE A 67 -4.91 -8.76 0.47
C ILE A 67 -6.21 -9.52 0.16
N ASN A 68 -7.31 -9.24 0.86
CA ASN A 68 -8.53 -10.03 0.71
C ASN A 68 -9.52 -9.45 -0.32
N ARG A 69 -9.39 -8.17 -0.67
CA ARG A 69 -10.34 -7.49 -1.58
C ARG A 69 -9.70 -6.96 -2.85
N ILE A 70 -8.44 -6.51 -2.81
CA ILE A 70 -7.77 -5.97 -4.00
C ILE A 70 -6.93 -7.02 -4.71
N LEU A 71 -6.16 -7.82 -3.98
CA LEU A 71 -5.30 -8.86 -4.57
C LEU A 71 -6.05 -9.88 -5.45
N PRO A 72 -7.26 -10.35 -5.08
CA PRO A 72 -7.98 -11.35 -5.88
C PRO A 72 -8.67 -10.78 -7.13
N ARG A 73 -8.59 -9.46 -7.38
CA ARG A 73 -9.23 -8.85 -8.55
C ARG A 73 -8.62 -9.36 -9.85
N ASP A 74 -9.48 -9.81 -10.74
CA ASP A 74 -9.17 -10.34 -12.07
C ASP A 74 -9.82 -9.52 -13.20
N ASP A 75 -10.63 -8.52 -12.85
CA ASP A 75 -11.25 -7.57 -13.78
C ASP A 75 -10.25 -6.56 -14.37
N VAL A 76 -8.99 -6.60 -13.93
CA VAL A 76 -7.90 -5.77 -14.43
C VAL A 76 -6.60 -6.57 -14.55
N HIS A 77 -5.62 -6.02 -15.26
CA HIS A 77 -4.29 -6.63 -15.34
C HIS A 77 -3.60 -6.65 -13.97
N PHE A 78 -2.93 -7.76 -13.62
CA PHE A 78 -2.30 -7.92 -12.30
C PHE A 78 -1.24 -6.85 -12.00
N THR A 79 -0.57 -6.29 -13.01
CA THR A 79 0.33 -5.13 -12.83
C THR A 79 -0.36 -3.94 -12.15
N GLU A 80 -1.63 -3.69 -12.46
CA GLU A 80 -2.38 -2.60 -11.84
C GLU A 80 -2.67 -2.89 -10.37
N VAL A 81 -3.06 -4.13 -10.06
CA VAL A 81 -3.21 -4.65 -8.68
C VAL A 81 -1.90 -4.51 -7.91
N TYR A 82 -0.78 -4.94 -8.51
CA TYR A 82 0.54 -4.87 -7.92
C TYR A 82 0.94 -3.42 -7.60
N ASN A 83 0.83 -2.51 -8.56
CA ASN A 83 1.22 -1.11 -8.39
C ASN A 83 0.42 -0.44 -7.26
N PHE A 84 -0.89 -0.71 -7.19
CA PHE A 84 -1.72 -0.21 -6.11
C PHE A 84 -1.30 -0.77 -4.76
N ILE A 85 -1.29 -2.11 -4.60
CA ILE A 85 -1.00 -2.73 -3.30
C ILE A 85 0.42 -2.39 -2.83
N SER A 86 1.42 -2.42 -3.71
CA SER A 86 2.81 -2.11 -3.38
C SER A 86 2.97 -0.68 -2.85
N ASP A 87 2.32 0.31 -3.49
CA ASP A 87 2.31 1.69 -3.00
C ASP A 87 1.63 1.81 -1.62
N ARG A 88 0.44 1.21 -1.47
CA ARG A 88 -0.33 1.31 -0.21
C ARG A 88 0.37 0.57 0.94
N LEU A 89 1.06 -0.54 0.67
CA LEU A 89 1.91 -1.22 1.66
C LEU A 89 3.10 -0.36 2.08
N ARG A 90 3.72 0.41 1.17
CA ARG A 90 4.76 1.38 1.54
C ARG A 90 4.22 2.47 2.46
N ALA A 91 3.00 2.96 2.20
CA ALA A 91 2.34 3.93 3.07
C ALA A 91 2.04 3.34 4.46
N VAL A 92 1.60 2.07 4.52
CA VAL A 92 1.40 1.35 5.79
C VAL A 92 2.71 1.25 6.56
N ARG A 93 3.80 0.79 5.92
CA ARG A 93 5.11 0.68 6.57
C ARG A 93 5.64 2.04 7.03
N GLN A 94 5.42 3.11 6.27
CA GLN A 94 5.78 4.47 6.67
C GLN A 94 5.08 4.87 7.98
N ASP A 95 3.78 4.62 8.10
CA ASP A 95 3.03 4.89 9.34
C ASP A 95 3.53 4.02 10.50
N MET A 96 3.88 2.76 10.24
CA MET A 96 4.43 1.86 11.26
C MET A 96 5.78 2.34 11.79
N VAL A 97 6.68 2.80 10.90
CA VAL A 97 8.00 3.32 11.26
C VAL A 97 7.87 4.57 12.15
N VAL A 98 7.01 5.51 11.76
CA VAL A 98 6.81 6.75 12.53
C VAL A 98 6.24 6.45 13.91
N GLN A 99 5.27 5.52 14.01
CA GLN A 99 4.64 5.13 15.27
C GLN A 99 5.42 4.09 16.07
N ARG A 100 6.54 3.57 15.54
CA ARG A 100 7.34 2.49 16.15
C ARG A 100 6.48 1.27 16.54
N VAL A 101 5.61 0.85 15.63
CA VAL A 101 4.72 -0.31 15.85
C VAL A 101 5.55 -1.58 16.01
N LYS A 102 5.20 -2.40 17.01
CA LYS A 102 5.89 -3.65 17.37
C LYS A 102 4.91 -4.78 17.71
N GLY A 103 5.45 -5.98 17.91
CA GLY A 103 4.69 -7.14 18.41
C GLY A 103 3.75 -7.73 17.36
N HIS A 104 2.68 -8.39 17.82
CA HIS A 104 1.81 -9.19 16.96
C HIS A 104 1.31 -8.43 15.71
N THR A 105 0.81 -7.21 15.88
CA THR A 105 0.33 -6.39 14.75
C THR A 105 1.43 -6.10 13.73
N CYS A 106 2.65 -5.81 14.20
CA CYS A 106 3.80 -5.57 13.32
C CYS A 106 4.13 -6.81 12.50
N VAL A 107 4.30 -7.94 13.19
CA VAL A 107 4.59 -9.25 12.59
C VAL A 107 3.55 -9.61 11.53
N THR A 108 2.26 -9.56 11.87
CA THR A 108 1.18 -9.94 10.95
C THR A 108 1.15 -9.08 9.69
N ILE A 109 1.36 -7.77 9.82
CA ILE A 109 1.43 -6.86 8.67
C ILE A 109 2.64 -7.20 7.78
N LEU A 110 3.81 -7.39 8.38
CA LEU A 110 5.04 -7.68 7.65
C LEU A 110 4.98 -9.04 6.95
N GLU A 111 4.45 -10.09 7.59
CA GLU A 111 4.25 -11.40 6.95
C GLU A 111 3.37 -11.29 5.70
N LYS A 112 2.24 -10.58 5.78
CA LYS A 112 1.34 -10.38 4.64
C LYS A 112 2.03 -9.61 3.52
N ALA A 113 2.80 -8.57 3.85
CA ALA A 113 3.57 -7.82 2.88
C ALA A 113 4.66 -8.66 2.20
N VAL A 114 5.38 -9.50 2.96
CA VAL A 114 6.37 -10.45 2.43
C VAL A 114 5.72 -11.43 1.46
N ARG A 115 4.63 -12.09 1.88
CA ARG A 115 3.90 -13.04 1.02
C ARG A 115 3.41 -12.37 -0.27
N PHE A 116 2.90 -11.14 -0.18
CA PHE A 116 2.51 -10.36 -1.35
C PHE A 116 3.67 -10.11 -2.30
N HIS A 117 4.82 -9.62 -1.82
CA HIS A 117 5.96 -9.30 -2.68
C HIS A 117 6.59 -10.56 -3.32
N VAL A 118 6.61 -11.70 -2.61
CA VAL A 118 7.01 -13.00 -3.17
C VAL A 118 6.04 -13.44 -4.26
N TYR A 119 4.74 -13.38 -4.00
CA TYR A 119 3.71 -13.73 -4.96
C TYR A 119 3.75 -12.85 -6.21
N ALA A 120 3.94 -11.54 -6.03
CA ALA A 120 4.05 -10.59 -7.13
C ALA A 120 5.28 -10.88 -8.00
N ALA A 121 6.43 -11.22 -7.40
CA ALA A 121 7.62 -11.62 -8.14
C ALA A 121 7.38 -12.85 -9.02
N TYR A 122 6.65 -13.85 -8.50
CA TYR A 122 6.26 -15.02 -9.27
C TYR A 122 5.27 -14.67 -10.40
N ARG A 123 4.22 -13.89 -10.10
CA ARG A 123 3.16 -13.55 -11.06
C ARG A 123 3.63 -12.65 -12.21
N LEU A 124 4.66 -11.85 -11.99
CA LEU A 124 5.16 -10.85 -12.94
C LEU A 124 6.58 -11.16 -13.44
N CYS A 125 7.11 -12.36 -13.20
CA CYS A 125 8.50 -12.69 -13.57
C CYS A 125 8.78 -12.61 -15.08
N GLU A 126 7.75 -12.83 -15.91
CA GLU A 126 7.84 -12.73 -17.38
C GLU A 126 7.37 -11.37 -17.92
N SER A 127 6.93 -10.45 -17.04
CA SER A 127 6.49 -9.12 -17.44
C SER A 127 7.67 -8.24 -17.85
N SER A 128 7.40 -7.23 -18.70
CA SER A 128 8.44 -6.27 -19.07
C SER A 128 8.84 -5.39 -17.88
N VAL A 129 10.05 -4.83 -17.92
CA VAL A 129 10.56 -3.93 -16.87
C VAL A 129 9.68 -2.69 -16.69
N GLN A 130 9.00 -2.23 -17.75
CA GLN A 130 8.06 -1.12 -17.69
C GLN A 130 6.79 -1.47 -16.88
N GLN A 131 6.40 -2.73 -16.84
CA GLN A 131 5.25 -3.22 -16.08
C GLN A 131 5.64 -3.64 -14.67
N PHE A 132 6.83 -4.24 -14.51
CA PHE A 132 7.30 -4.74 -13.23
C PHE A 132 8.82 -4.57 -13.13
N ASP A 133 9.25 -3.78 -12.16
CA ASP A 133 10.66 -3.68 -11.79
C ASP A 133 10.98 -4.70 -10.68
N PRO A 134 11.66 -5.81 -10.99
CA PRO A 134 11.97 -6.84 -10.00
C PRO A 134 12.93 -6.34 -8.93
N HIS A 135 13.81 -5.38 -9.24
CA HIS A 135 14.76 -4.83 -8.28
C HIS A 135 14.02 -4.01 -7.22
N LEU A 136 13.09 -3.14 -7.64
CA LEU A 136 12.26 -2.38 -6.70
C LEU A 136 11.38 -3.29 -5.83
N ASN A 137 10.80 -4.35 -6.40
CA ASN A 137 10.03 -5.32 -5.62
C ASN A 137 10.90 -6.03 -4.59
N ASN A 138 12.08 -6.51 -4.99
CA ASN A 138 13.02 -7.18 -4.09
C ASN A 138 13.49 -6.26 -2.98
N GLN A 139 13.74 -4.98 -3.25
CA GLN A 139 14.06 -4.01 -2.21
C GLN A 139 12.91 -3.86 -1.19
N GLN A 140 11.64 -3.83 -1.64
CA GLN A 140 10.51 -3.80 -0.71
C GLN A 140 10.39 -5.09 0.11
N LEU A 141 10.62 -6.24 -0.52
CA LEU A 141 10.63 -7.56 0.12
C LEU A 141 11.72 -7.64 1.20
N GLU A 142 12.97 -7.30 0.87
CA GLU A 142 14.11 -7.30 1.78
C GLU A 142 13.90 -6.38 2.98
N ASN A 143 13.34 -5.19 2.77
CA ASN A 143 12.99 -4.26 3.85
C ASN A 143 11.98 -4.88 4.82
N CYS A 144 10.95 -5.59 4.30
CA CYS A 144 9.96 -6.26 5.14
C CYS A 144 10.58 -7.45 5.89
N LEU A 145 11.33 -8.30 5.20
CA LEU A 145 11.98 -9.48 5.79
C LEU A 145 12.98 -9.09 6.87
N THR A 146 13.81 -8.08 6.62
CA THR A 146 14.81 -7.61 7.58
C THR A 146 14.15 -7.14 8.87
N TRP A 147 13.04 -6.40 8.77
CA TRP A 147 12.29 -5.98 9.95
C TRP A 147 11.61 -7.16 10.63
N LEU A 148 10.91 -8.02 9.87
CA LEU A 148 10.23 -9.19 10.42
C LEU A 148 11.17 -10.10 11.22
N LEU A 149 12.37 -10.35 10.68
CA LEU A 149 13.39 -11.16 11.35
C LEU A 149 13.95 -10.51 12.62
N ARG A 150 13.86 -9.18 12.76
CA ARG A 150 14.20 -8.50 14.02
C ARG A 150 13.08 -8.69 15.05
N GLU A 151 11.82 -8.53 14.67
CA GLU A 151 10.68 -8.77 15.55
C GLU A 151 10.56 -10.23 16.02
N TYR A 152 11.18 -11.19 15.31
CA TYR A 152 11.27 -12.59 15.76
C TYR A 152 12.43 -12.89 16.70
N LYS A 153 13.41 -11.98 16.80
CA LYS A 153 14.57 -12.11 17.69
C LYS A 153 14.37 -11.37 19.02
N ASP A 154 13.57 -10.31 18.98
CA ASP A 154 13.11 -9.55 20.15
C ASP A 154 11.97 -10.27 20.87
#